data_AF-A0A0R3SNA1-F1
#
_entry.id   AF-A0A0R3SNA1-F1
#
_cell.length_a   1.000
_cell.length_b   1.000
_cell.length_c   1.000
_cell.angle_alpha   90.00
_cell.angle_beta   90.00
_cell.angle_gamma   90.00
#
_symmetry.space_group_name_H-M   'P 1'
#
loop_
_entity.id
_entity.type
_entity.pdbx_description
1 polymer ?
#
loop_
_entity_poly.entity_id
_entity_poly.type
_entity_poly.pdbx_seq_one_letter_code
_entity_poly.pdbx_strand_id
1 'polypeptide(L)'
;MASNMEEDFLEEIFMAEEKQYSEAYRKAFAMITDDQSISQLPDRSDELQSSWIHGLQYGATLGSELYSYQGLAEEVLASWNAEEPVDKHHPVTIAKKLLELLNESPGPLARSCEEFVKHPAFDGDLAVIRNKAKMLISKLEIHSLSKGVEGFDF
;
A
#
# COMPACT_ATOMS: atom_id res chain seq x y z
N MET A 1 -29.00 -11.39 -24.67
CA MET A 1 -28.21 -10.18 -24.99
C MET A 1 -29.04 -9.00 -24.51
N ALA A 2 -28.64 -8.15 -23.56
CA ALA A 2 -27.32 -7.84 -23.02
C ALA A 2 -27.38 -7.69 -21.47
N SER A 3 -26.19 -7.72 -20.89
CA SER A 3 -25.80 -7.78 -19.48
C SER A 3 -26.35 -6.68 -18.59
N ASN A 4 -26.78 -7.07 -17.39
CA ASN A 4 -26.92 -6.17 -16.24
C ASN A 4 -25.55 -5.54 -15.94
N MET A 5 -25.49 -4.22 -16.06
CA MET A 5 -24.48 -3.38 -15.40
C MET A 5 -24.74 -3.50 -13.89
N GLU A 6 -24.06 -4.42 -13.22
CA GLU A 6 -23.78 -4.27 -11.80
C GLU A 6 -22.66 -3.21 -11.73
N GLU A 7 -23.04 -1.97 -11.47
CA GLU A 7 -22.07 -0.93 -11.07
C GLU A 7 -21.32 -1.45 -9.85
N ASP A 8 -20.00 -1.58 -9.99
CA ASP A 8 -19.16 -2.20 -8.98
C ASP A 8 -19.22 -1.33 -7.72
N PHE A 9 -19.73 -1.88 -6.62
CA PHE A 9 -19.92 -1.14 -5.37
C PHE A 9 -18.62 -0.48 -4.88
N LEU A 10 -17.48 -1.07 -5.24
CA LEU A 10 -16.15 -0.50 -4.98
C LEU A 10 -15.83 0.71 -5.87
N GLU A 11 -16.31 0.74 -7.10
CA GLU A 11 -16.21 1.89 -8.01
C GLU A 11 -17.09 3.04 -7.54
N GLU A 12 -18.30 2.76 -7.04
CA GLU A 12 -19.17 3.78 -6.45
C GLU A 12 -18.56 4.41 -5.19
N ILE A 13 -17.99 3.59 -4.29
CA ILE A 13 -17.26 4.07 -3.11
C ILE A 13 -16.06 4.92 -3.53
N PHE A 14 -15.26 4.45 -4.48
CA PHE A 14 -14.07 5.16 -4.97
C PHE A 14 -14.43 6.53 -5.55
N MET A 15 -15.48 6.60 -6.38
CA MET A 15 -15.96 7.84 -6.98
C MET A 15 -16.55 8.80 -5.94
N ALA A 16 -17.25 8.27 -4.92
CA ALA A 16 -17.80 9.08 -3.84
C ALA A 16 -16.69 9.68 -2.96
N GLU A 17 -15.64 8.92 -2.68
CA GLU A 17 -14.50 9.36 -1.89
C GLU A 17 -13.65 10.39 -2.65
N GLU A 18 -13.38 10.14 -3.94
CA GLU A 18 -12.71 11.09 -4.83
C GLU A 18 -13.46 12.43 -4.90
N LYS A 19 -14.79 12.38 -5.02
CA LYS A 19 -15.63 13.57 -5.02
C LYS A 19 -15.54 14.33 -3.71
N GLN A 20 -15.63 13.63 -2.57
CA GLN A 20 -15.59 14.25 -1.25
C GLN A 20 -14.23 14.92 -0.97
N TYR A 21 -13.13 14.28 -1.36
CA TYR A 21 -11.80 14.89 -1.26
C TYR A 21 -11.67 16.09 -2.21
N SER A 22 -12.12 15.98 -3.47
CA SER A 22 -12.04 17.10 -4.42
C SER A 22 -12.85 18.31 -3.95
N GLU A 23 -14.03 18.09 -3.35
CA GLU A 23 -14.87 19.16 -2.79
C GLU A 23 -14.22 19.81 -1.56
N ALA A 24 -13.61 19.01 -0.68
CA ALA A 24 -12.87 19.52 0.48
C ALA A 24 -11.66 20.37 0.05
N TYR A 25 -10.90 19.93 -0.95
CA TYR A 25 -9.79 20.68 -1.53
C TYR A 25 -10.25 21.96 -2.21
N ARG A 26 -11.33 21.89 -3.01
CA ARG A 26 -11.89 23.06 -3.70
C ARG A 26 -12.42 24.09 -2.69
N LYS A 27 -12.99 23.65 -1.58
CA LYS A 27 -13.46 24.52 -0.49
C LYS A 27 -12.30 25.15 0.28
N ALA A 28 -11.22 24.40 0.55
CA ALA A 28 -10.01 24.95 1.13
C ALA A 28 -9.36 25.99 0.20
N PHE A 29 -9.36 25.74 -1.11
CA PHE A 29 -8.88 26.70 -2.12
C PHE A 29 -9.77 27.95 -2.20
N ALA A 30 -11.08 27.79 -2.10
CA ALA A 30 -12.06 28.88 -2.04
C ALA A 30 -11.85 29.75 -0.78
N MET A 31 -11.53 29.14 0.36
CA MET A 31 -11.20 29.87 1.60
C MET A 31 -9.88 30.63 1.50
N ILE A 32 -8.92 30.14 0.72
CA ILE A 32 -7.67 30.86 0.43
C ILE A 32 -7.95 32.05 -0.50
N THR A 33 -8.85 31.90 -1.48
CA THR A 33 -9.15 32.94 -2.49
C THR A 33 -10.01 34.12 -2.00
N ASP A 34 -10.61 34.03 -0.81
CA ASP A 34 -11.34 35.16 -0.19
C ASP A 34 -10.39 36.21 0.43
N ASP A 35 -9.08 35.92 0.50
CA ASP A 35 -8.04 36.89 0.80
C ASP A 35 -7.64 37.62 -0.49
N GLN A 36 -8.02 38.89 -0.61
CA GLN A 36 -8.00 39.70 -1.85
C GLN A 36 -6.59 40.02 -2.42
N SER A 37 -5.57 39.21 -2.14
CA SER A 37 -4.20 39.37 -2.65
C SER A 37 -3.79 38.38 -3.76
N ILE A 38 -4.68 37.52 -4.24
CA ILE A 38 -4.33 36.31 -5.04
C ILE A 38 -4.44 36.48 -6.57
N SER A 39 -4.66 37.69 -7.09
CA SER A 39 -4.76 37.93 -8.54
C SER A 39 -3.46 37.72 -9.35
N GLN A 40 -2.40 37.13 -8.76
CA GLN A 40 -1.12 36.87 -9.41
C GLN A 40 -0.53 35.46 -9.16
N LEU A 41 -1.25 34.53 -8.54
CA LEU A 41 -0.73 33.17 -8.42
C LEU A 41 -0.83 32.45 -9.77
N PRO A 42 0.27 31.88 -10.29
CA PRO A 42 0.23 31.10 -11.53
C PRO A 42 -0.71 29.90 -11.33
N ASP A 43 -1.43 29.53 -12.39
CA ASP A 43 -2.22 28.31 -12.41
C ASP A 43 -1.29 27.10 -12.30
N ARG A 44 -1.44 26.33 -11.21
CA ARG A 44 -0.63 25.13 -10.91
C ARG A 44 -1.45 23.86 -11.04
N SER A 45 -2.61 23.92 -11.70
CA SER A 45 -3.53 22.78 -11.81
C SER A 45 -2.85 21.53 -12.39
N ASP A 46 -2.02 21.68 -13.41
CA ASP A 46 -1.28 20.57 -14.02
C ASP A 46 -0.25 19.94 -13.07
N GLU A 47 0.49 20.75 -12.30
CA GLU A 47 1.46 20.28 -11.32
C GLU A 47 0.77 19.52 -10.18
N LEU A 48 -0.39 20.02 -9.74
CA LEU A 48 -1.22 19.40 -8.72
C LEU A 48 -1.80 18.08 -9.21
N GLN A 49 -2.31 18.04 -10.44
CA GLN A 49 -2.83 16.83 -11.07
C GLN A 49 -1.72 15.78 -11.21
N SER A 50 -0.53 16.17 -11.69
CA SER A 50 0.63 15.28 -11.77
C SER A 50 1.01 14.72 -10.40
N SER A 51 1.07 15.58 -9.37
CA SER A 51 1.39 15.17 -8.00
C SER A 51 0.36 14.19 -7.43
N TRP A 52 -0.93 14.40 -7.72
CA TRP A 52 -2.01 13.51 -7.31
C TRP A 52 -1.90 12.13 -7.99
N ILE A 53 -1.69 12.09 -9.31
CA ILE A 53 -1.48 10.83 -10.05
C ILE A 53 -0.29 10.07 -9.46
N HIS A 54 0.83 10.75 -9.21
CA HIS A 54 1.99 10.12 -8.60
C HIS A 54 1.71 9.59 -7.19
N GLY A 55 0.96 10.33 -6.38
CA GLY A 55 0.54 9.89 -5.05
C GLY A 55 -0.31 8.60 -5.11
N LEU A 56 -1.28 8.54 -6.04
CA LEU A 56 -2.10 7.34 -6.24
C LEU A 56 -1.27 6.14 -6.69
N GLN A 57 -0.41 6.32 -7.70
CA GLN A 57 0.47 5.26 -8.21
C GLN A 57 1.41 4.75 -7.12
N TYR A 58 1.97 5.65 -6.32
CA TYR A 58 2.82 5.30 -5.19
C TYR A 58 2.03 4.50 -4.13
N GLY A 59 0.85 4.97 -3.76
CA GLY A 59 -0.04 4.29 -2.80
C GLY A 59 -0.43 2.89 -3.25
N ALA A 60 -0.82 2.73 -4.52
CA ALA A 60 -1.15 1.43 -5.10
C ALA A 60 0.05 0.47 -5.12
N THR A 61 1.23 0.97 -5.50
CA THR A 61 2.47 0.18 -5.51
C THR A 61 2.82 -0.29 -4.10
N LEU A 62 2.73 0.62 -3.12
CA LEU A 62 3.00 0.30 -1.73
C LEU A 62 1.99 -0.69 -1.16
N GLY A 63 0.70 -0.51 -1.43
CA GLY A 63 -0.34 -1.45 -1.00
C GLY A 63 -0.07 -2.86 -1.55
N SER A 64 0.21 -2.97 -2.84
CA SER A 64 0.58 -4.25 -3.48
C SER A 64 1.81 -4.89 -2.83
N GLU A 65 2.86 -4.11 -2.54
CA GLU A 65 4.05 -4.57 -1.84
C GLU A 65 3.72 -5.16 -0.46
N LEU A 66 2.97 -4.42 0.36
CA LEU A 66 2.64 -4.82 1.73
C LEU A 66 1.74 -6.06 1.78
N TYR A 67 0.72 -6.13 0.94
CA TYR A 67 -0.15 -7.32 0.85
C TYR A 67 0.60 -8.54 0.30
N SER A 68 1.56 -8.34 -0.61
CA SER A 68 2.42 -9.45 -1.08
C SER A 68 3.27 -10.02 0.05
N TYR A 69 3.80 -9.17 0.93
CA TYR A 69 4.53 -9.59 2.12
C TYR A 69 3.65 -10.31 3.13
N GLN A 70 2.41 -9.84 3.31
CA GLN A 70 1.42 -10.51 4.14
C GLN A 70 1.13 -11.93 3.61
N GLY A 71 0.77 -12.05 2.33
CA GLY A 71 0.46 -13.34 1.72
C GLY A 71 1.63 -14.31 1.77
N LEU A 72 2.86 -13.84 1.53
CA LEU A 72 4.06 -14.67 1.69
C LEU A 72 4.21 -15.19 3.13
N ALA A 73 4.01 -14.33 4.12
CA ALA A 73 4.14 -14.73 5.52
C ALA A 73 3.04 -15.72 5.93
N GLU A 74 1.80 -15.50 5.50
CA GLU A 74 0.68 -16.41 5.73
C GLU A 74 0.93 -17.79 5.12
N GLU A 75 1.42 -17.86 3.88
CA GLU A 75 1.73 -19.12 3.20
C GLU A 75 2.82 -19.93 3.95
N VAL A 76 3.86 -19.26 4.44
CA VAL A 76 4.93 -19.89 5.24
C VAL A 76 4.36 -20.49 6.53
N LEU A 77 3.42 -19.80 7.17
CA LEU A 77 2.79 -20.30 8.39
C LEU A 77 1.81 -21.44 8.11
N ALA A 78 1.07 -21.39 7.01
CA ALA A 78 0.16 -22.45 6.59
C ALA A 78 0.91 -23.74 6.19
N SER A 79 2.09 -23.59 5.59
CA SER A 79 2.95 -24.70 5.17
C SER A 79 3.79 -25.30 6.32
N TRP A 80 3.76 -24.73 7.53
CA TRP A 80 4.60 -25.18 8.63
C TRP A 80 3.97 -26.31 9.45
N ASN A 81 4.73 -27.40 9.61
CA ASN A 81 4.42 -28.47 10.54
C ASN A 81 5.18 -28.28 11.86
N ALA A 82 4.47 -28.36 12.99
CA ALA A 82 4.96 -28.01 14.33
C ALA A 82 6.07 -28.93 14.90
N GLU A 83 6.63 -29.84 14.11
CA GLU A 83 7.62 -30.82 14.53
C GLU A 83 9.07 -30.29 14.48
N GLU A 84 9.32 -29.17 13.80
CA GLU A 84 10.67 -28.60 13.68
C GLU A 84 11.00 -27.61 14.81
N PRO A 85 12.22 -27.68 15.38
CA PRO A 85 12.67 -26.71 16.37
C PRO A 85 12.83 -25.32 15.73
N VAL A 86 12.01 -24.38 16.19
CA VAL A 86 11.96 -23.02 15.67
C VAL A 86 12.99 -22.13 16.38
N ASP A 87 13.99 -21.68 15.64
CA ASP A 87 14.93 -20.66 16.12
C ASP A 87 14.51 -19.22 15.71
N LYS A 88 15.31 -18.22 16.10
CA LYS A 88 15.03 -16.80 15.83
C LYS A 88 15.16 -16.41 14.35
N HIS A 89 15.85 -17.23 13.56
CA HIS A 89 16.12 -17.01 12.13
C HIS A 89 15.27 -17.92 11.23
N HIS A 90 14.44 -18.76 11.85
CA HIS A 90 13.54 -19.67 11.18
C HIS A 90 12.51 -18.88 10.36
N PRO A 91 12.16 -19.33 9.13
CA PRO A 91 11.18 -18.65 8.27
C PRO A 91 9.87 -18.35 9.00
N VAL A 92 9.37 -19.29 9.81
CA VAL A 92 8.15 -19.14 10.63
C VAL A 92 8.26 -17.98 11.63
N THR A 93 9.39 -17.83 12.33
CA THR A 93 9.59 -16.74 13.28
C THR A 93 9.62 -15.39 12.56
N ILE A 94 10.27 -15.34 11.40
CA ILE A 94 10.35 -14.13 10.59
C ILE A 94 8.97 -13.79 10.02
N ALA A 95 8.21 -14.78 9.54
CA ALA A 95 6.86 -14.63 9.01
C ALA A 95 5.89 -14.11 10.09
N LYS A 96 5.89 -14.71 11.29
CA LYS A 96 5.12 -14.18 12.43
C LYS A 96 5.46 -12.72 12.71
N LYS A 97 6.76 -12.40 12.78
CA LYS A 97 7.18 -11.03 13.06
C LYS A 97 6.81 -10.05 11.95
N LEU A 98 6.82 -10.49 10.69
CA LEU A 98 6.40 -9.70 9.55
C LEU A 98 4.89 -9.41 9.61
N LEU A 99 4.07 -10.40 9.96
CA LEU A 99 2.63 -10.20 10.16
C LEU A 99 2.32 -9.26 11.33
N GLU A 100 3.04 -9.38 12.44
CA GLU A 100 2.92 -8.43 13.56
C GLU A 100 3.25 -7.01 13.08
N LEU A 101 4.33 -6.80 12.33
CA LEU A 101 4.71 -5.48 11.84
C LEU A 101 3.72 -4.91 10.81
N LEU A 102 3.05 -5.77 10.04
CA LEU A 102 2.07 -5.38 9.03
C LEU A 102 0.70 -5.05 9.65
N ASN A 103 0.27 -5.80 10.66
CA ASN A 103 -1.10 -5.79 11.18
C ASN A 103 -1.23 -5.31 12.63
N GLU A 104 -0.25 -5.57 13.50
CA GLU A 104 -0.36 -5.21 14.90
C GLU A 104 0.19 -3.80 15.15
N SER A 105 -0.50 -3.06 16.03
CA SER A 105 -0.45 -1.61 16.08
C SER A 105 0.96 -1.02 16.25
N PRO A 106 1.38 -0.05 15.42
CA PRO A 106 0.61 0.57 14.35
C PRO A 106 1.04 -0.03 12.99
N GLY A 107 0.66 -1.26 12.66
CA GLY A 107 0.98 -1.86 11.36
C GLY A 107 0.27 -1.16 10.19
N PRO A 108 0.92 -0.96 9.03
CA PRO A 108 0.36 -0.18 7.92
C PRO A 108 -0.93 -0.75 7.33
N LEU A 109 -1.20 -2.06 7.45
CA LEU A 109 -2.40 -2.69 6.88
C LEU A 109 -3.63 -2.64 7.81
N ALA A 110 -3.42 -2.38 9.10
CA ALA A 110 -4.52 -2.25 10.06
C ALA A 110 -4.97 -0.79 10.30
N ARG A 111 -4.28 0.18 9.69
CA ARG A 111 -4.60 1.60 9.82
C ARG A 111 -5.59 2.03 8.76
N SER A 112 -6.41 3.01 9.10
CA SER A 112 -7.12 3.80 8.09
C SER A 112 -6.15 4.69 7.30
N CYS A 113 -6.55 5.08 6.08
CA CYS A 113 -5.77 6.03 5.27
C CYS A 113 -5.48 7.34 6.02
N GLU A 114 -6.42 7.83 6.82
CA GLU A 114 -6.24 9.06 7.61
C GLU A 114 -5.16 8.95 8.69
N GLU A 115 -5.04 7.79 9.33
CA GLU A 115 -4.02 7.50 10.35
C GLU A 115 -2.66 7.23 9.73
N PHE A 116 -2.66 6.65 8.53
CA PHE A 116 -1.46 6.35 7.75
C PHE A 116 -0.68 7.63 7.42
N VAL A 117 -1.37 8.66 6.93
CA VAL A 117 -0.76 9.95 6.52
C VAL A 117 -0.18 10.74 7.70
N LYS A 118 -0.71 10.54 8.92
CA LYS A 118 -0.32 11.33 10.10
C LYS A 118 0.87 10.75 10.86
N HIS A 119 1.45 9.63 10.41
CA HIS A 119 2.43 8.90 11.21
C HIS A 119 3.89 9.35 10.94
N PRO A 120 4.58 9.96 11.91
CA PRO A 120 5.89 10.56 11.69
C PRO A 120 7.05 9.56 11.50
N ALA A 121 6.88 8.29 11.90
CA ALA A 121 7.91 7.24 11.77
C ALA A 121 7.71 6.30 10.55
N PHE A 122 6.84 6.69 9.62
CA PHE A 122 6.41 5.86 8.49
C PHE A 122 7.56 5.21 7.69
N ASP A 123 8.56 5.99 7.29
CA ASP A 123 9.70 5.48 6.49
C ASP A 123 10.54 4.46 7.26
N GLY A 124 10.68 4.65 8.58
CA GLY A 124 11.40 3.74 9.46
C GLY A 124 10.69 2.39 9.58
N ASP A 125 9.38 2.43 9.80
CA ASP A 125 8.54 1.23 9.91
C ASP A 125 8.56 0.43 8.60
N LEU A 126 8.42 1.11 7.46
CA LEU A 126 8.53 0.49 6.13
C LEU A 126 9.91 -0.15 5.89
N ALA A 127 10.99 0.50 6.31
CA ALA A 127 12.33 -0.06 6.17
C ALA A 127 12.48 -1.35 6.99
N VAL A 128 11.92 -1.41 8.19
CA VAL A 128 11.92 -2.62 9.03
C VAL A 128 11.11 -3.73 8.38
N ILE A 129 9.91 -3.43 7.87
CA ILE A 129 9.05 -4.39 7.17
C ILE A 129 9.78 -4.97 5.95
N ARG A 130 10.32 -4.12 5.07
CA ARG A 130 11.07 -4.54 3.89
C ARG A 130 12.29 -5.39 4.24
N ASN A 131 13.01 -5.05 5.30
CA ASN A 131 14.15 -5.84 5.76
C ASN A 131 13.72 -7.23 6.24
N LYS A 132 12.59 -7.34 6.96
CA LYS A 132 12.04 -8.64 7.37
C LYS A 132 11.54 -9.46 6.18
N ALA A 133 10.87 -8.83 5.22
CA ALA A 133 10.46 -9.50 3.99
C ALA A 133 11.68 -10.02 3.19
N LYS A 134 12.73 -9.20 3.02
CA LYS A 134 13.98 -9.64 2.37
C LYS A 134 14.64 -10.81 3.09
N MET A 135 14.68 -10.79 4.42
CA MET A 135 15.19 -11.91 5.21
C MET A 135 14.37 -13.19 4.97
N LEU A 136 13.04 -13.07 4.95
CA LEU A 136 12.14 -14.20 4.71
C LEU A 136 12.35 -14.77 3.31
N ILE A 137 12.33 -13.93 2.28
CA ILE A 137 12.55 -14.32 0.88
C ILE A 137 13.91 -15.02 0.70
N SER A 138 14.96 -14.48 1.32
CA SER A 138 16.29 -15.09 1.28
C SER A 138 16.34 -16.46 1.96
N LYS A 139 15.56 -16.67 3.02
CA LYS A 139 15.51 -17.94 3.76
C LYS A 139 14.67 -19.01 3.05
N LEU A 140 13.72 -18.59 2.23
CA LEU A 140 12.90 -19.47 1.41
C LEU A 140 13.55 -19.80 0.06
N GLU A 141 14.73 -19.24 -0.22
CA GLU A 141 15.45 -19.43 -1.50
C GLU A 141 14.59 -19.15 -2.75
N ILE A 142 13.59 -18.26 -2.65
CA ILE A 142 12.62 -17.98 -3.73
C ILE A 142 13.31 -17.46 -5.00
N HIS A 143 14.53 -16.93 -4.89
CA HIS A 143 15.36 -16.49 -6.01
C HIS A 143 15.86 -17.63 -6.92
N SER A 144 15.62 -18.90 -6.58
CA SER A 144 15.98 -20.06 -7.40
C SER A 144 14.90 -20.47 -8.42
N LEU A 145 13.68 -19.91 -8.37
CA LEU A 145 12.55 -20.34 -9.22
C LEU A 145 12.12 -19.32 -10.30
N SER A 146 12.63 -18.08 -10.30
CA SER A 146 12.23 -17.08 -11.30
C SER A 146 12.88 -17.24 -12.68
N LYS A 147 13.63 -18.32 -12.94
CA LYS A 147 14.28 -18.58 -14.23
C LYS A 147 13.44 -19.40 -15.22
N GLY A 148 12.15 -19.60 -14.93
CA GLY A 148 11.25 -20.45 -15.72
C GLY A 148 10.13 -19.75 -16.49
N VAL A 149 10.04 -18.42 -16.46
CA VAL A 149 8.96 -17.67 -17.16
C VAL A 149 9.55 -16.55 -18.00
N GLU A 150 10.53 -16.88 -18.84
CA GLU A 150 10.83 -16.10 -20.05
C GLU A 150 10.20 -16.88 -21.21
N GLY A 151 9.01 -16.48 -21.66
CA GLY A 151 8.34 -17.19 -22.75
C GLY A 151 6.88 -16.86 -23.04
N PHE A 152 6.37 -15.68 -22.64
CA PHE A 152 5.09 -15.20 -23.18
C PHE A 152 5.24 -13.76 -23.64
N ASP A 153 5.54 -13.62 -24.94
CA ASP A 153 5.33 -12.38 -25.69
C ASP A 153 3.83 -12.13 -25.85
N PHE A 154 3.39 -10.92 -25.53
CA PHE A 154 2.16 -10.30 -26.05
C PHE A 154 2.54 -9.03 -26.80
#